data_AF-A0A520PCP5-F1
#
_entry.id   AF-A0A520PCP5-F1
#
_cell.length_a   1.000
_cell.length_b   1.000
_cell.length_c   1.000
_cell.angle_alpha   90.00
_cell.angle_beta   90.00
_cell.angle_gamma   90.00
#
_symmetry.space_group_name_H-M   'P 1'
#
loop_
_entity.id
_entity.type
_entity.pdbx_description
1 polymer ?
#
loop_
_entity_poly.entity_id
_entity_poly.type
_entity_poly.pdbx_seq_one_letter_code
_entity_poly.pdbx_strand_id
1 'polypeptide(L)'
;MKKINTPIAIKVKDNKVYFWCSCGKSAQQPFCDGSHKNTKFSPVKLESLKNEEIHFCGCKETNNPPFCDGSHLKFTEGIKFKMYKNLPFKKSVKNGQTYFWCSCGKSAQQPFCDGSHNKTKKTPYKFDCQNSEDVYFCGCKKSKNPPFCDSSHKSLKYTIEIQPDNRKIEIAQNETILTASLRKEIPHLSACGGIGKCSTCRIDIISGIENCSVRTADEIKIAERLNLPETVRLACQTKVCGKVKYKRLLLDKRDITLNNQLSSTKSGSVGTVRNLTIMFCDIKGFTPFSESLSAYDVIFILNRYFSIMREIIIKNGGEVNNYIGDAVMAIFGLKESRQQILRSINTGIQMLEAMDEFKIYLKAAYDRIFDIRIGIHNGEVIVGSIGSGDDKKLTVIGDVVNIASRIESTNKDAGTRLLISENAYNQVKDSLEIDNHLRLKLRGTSNLITLYEVINLKKNVLKEFRDVNHKIIKGKKWTRTLPIGELKEGEKKKFKSNDVEIFLIRKDNIYAFNNICPHMHLPLDLGQLTEKETILCPFHNSEFSYKTGDVKLWVGSKPDDIQEKCEPLEIIPAIEIESYIWVQKDL
;
A
#
# COMPACT_ATOMS: atom_id res chain seq x y z
N MET A 1 30.29 -10.36 15.96
CA MET A 1 30.46 -10.88 14.59
C MET A 1 29.08 -10.98 13.94
N LYS A 2 28.88 -10.38 12.75
CA LYS A 2 27.58 -10.36 12.04
C LYS A 2 27.18 -11.79 11.67
N LYS A 3 26.04 -12.28 12.17
CA LYS A 3 25.39 -13.48 11.59
C LYS A 3 24.84 -13.09 10.22
N ILE A 4 25.45 -13.62 9.16
CA ILE A 4 24.96 -13.42 7.80
C ILE A 4 23.89 -14.49 7.55
N ASN A 5 22.61 -14.13 7.67
CA ASN A 5 21.50 -15.07 7.46
C ASN A 5 21.02 -15.13 6.00
N THR A 6 21.64 -14.37 5.10
CA THR A 6 21.32 -14.31 3.68
C THR A 6 22.35 -15.09 2.85
N PRO A 7 21.97 -15.60 1.65
CA PRO A 7 22.93 -16.12 0.69
C PRO A 7 23.98 -15.07 0.32
N ILE A 8 25.21 -15.49 0.06
CA ILE A 8 26.30 -14.61 -0.40
C ILE A 8 26.60 -14.97 -1.86
N ALA A 9 26.20 -14.12 -2.79
CA ALA A 9 26.46 -14.29 -4.22
C ALA A 9 27.91 -13.93 -4.54
N ILE A 10 28.66 -14.86 -5.14
CA ILE A 10 30.05 -14.65 -5.57
C ILE A 10 30.19 -15.13 -7.02
N LYS A 11 30.80 -14.29 -7.86
CA LYS A 11 31.26 -14.70 -9.20
C LYS A 11 32.52 -15.55 -9.04
N VAL A 12 32.36 -16.85 -9.27
CA VAL A 12 33.49 -17.79 -9.24
C VAL A 12 34.16 -17.82 -10.61
N LYS A 13 35.47 -18.05 -10.61
CA LYS A 13 36.29 -18.17 -11.82
C LYS A 13 36.52 -19.64 -12.14
N ASP A 14 36.56 -19.94 -13.43
CA ASP A 14 36.90 -21.26 -13.95
C ASP A 14 38.26 -21.75 -13.41
N ASN A 15 38.35 -23.06 -13.16
CA ASN A 15 39.49 -23.78 -12.59
C ASN A 15 40.06 -23.20 -11.30
N LYS A 16 39.23 -22.51 -10.50
CA LYS A 16 39.64 -21.98 -9.19
C LYS A 16 39.02 -22.76 -8.05
N VAL A 17 39.85 -23.03 -7.04
CA VAL A 17 39.44 -23.67 -5.78
C VAL A 17 39.08 -22.62 -4.75
N TYR A 18 37.94 -22.83 -4.09
CA TYR A 18 37.43 -21.99 -3.02
C TYR A 18 37.22 -22.83 -1.76
N PHE A 19 37.54 -22.26 -0.59
CA PHE A 19 37.31 -22.90 0.70
C PHE A 19 36.23 -22.14 1.45
N TRP A 20 35.02 -22.68 1.48
CA TRP A 20 33.89 -22.09 2.19
C TRP A 20 34.04 -22.27 3.70
N CYS A 21 33.89 -21.19 4.45
CA CYS A 21 33.98 -21.19 5.90
C CYS A 21 32.72 -21.80 6.52
N SER A 22 32.78 -23.04 6.98
CA SER A 22 31.68 -23.72 7.69
C SER A 22 31.47 -23.25 9.12
N CYS A 23 32.52 -22.76 9.81
CA CYS A 23 32.43 -22.37 11.22
C CYS A 23 31.77 -20.99 11.48
N GLY A 24 31.52 -20.20 10.42
CA GLY A 24 30.96 -18.85 10.52
C GLY A 24 31.85 -17.77 11.16
N LYS A 25 33.09 -18.10 11.58
CA LYS A 25 33.98 -17.18 12.30
C LYS A 25 34.95 -16.38 11.42
N SER A 26 35.11 -16.75 10.15
CA SER A 26 36.00 -16.04 9.22
C SER A 26 35.59 -14.58 9.07
N ALA A 27 36.56 -13.67 9.04
CA ALA A 27 36.37 -12.27 8.67
C ALA A 27 36.19 -12.09 7.15
N GLN A 28 36.61 -13.07 6.35
CA GLN A 28 36.54 -13.09 4.88
C GLN A 28 35.35 -13.92 4.36
N GLN A 29 34.21 -13.92 5.06
CA GLN A 29 33.00 -14.65 4.61
C GLN A 29 32.68 -14.32 3.13
N PRO A 30 32.33 -15.31 2.29
CA PRO A 30 31.99 -16.69 2.65
C PRO A 30 33.20 -17.63 2.81
N PHE A 31 34.41 -17.17 2.54
CA PHE A 31 35.61 -17.99 2.47
C PHE A 31 36.34 -18.09 3.81
N CYS A 32 37.13 -19.15 3.96
CA CYS A 32 37.88 -19.41 5.17
C CYS A 32 39.20 -18.64 5.21
N ASP A 33 39.48 -18.00 6.35
CA ASP A 33 40.71 -17.27 6.67
C ASP A 33 41.57 -18.00 7.73
N GLY A 34 41.24 -19.25 8.06
CA GLY A 34 41.90 -20.03 9.11
C GLY A 34 41.29 -19.90 10.51
N SER A 35 40.23 -19.11 10.70
CA SER A 35 39.53 -18.94 12.00
C SER A 35 38.89 -20.20 12.60
N HIS A 36 38.97 -21.34 11.90
CA HIS A 36 38.38 -22.62 12.31
C HIS A 36 39.32 -23.49 13.16
N LYS A 37 40.61 -23.15 13.30
CA LYS A 37 41.65 -23.99 13.96
C LYS A 37 41.27 -24.47 15.37
N ASN A 38 40.48 -23.70 16.12
CA ASN A 38 40.02 -24.03 17.47
C ASN A 38 38.55 -24.47 17.52
N THR A 39 38.04 -25.03 16.42
CA THR A 39 36.64 -25.47 16.31
C THR A 39 36.56 -26.86 15.68
N LYS A 40 35.44 -27.55 15.90
CA LYS A 40 35.14 -28.86 15.28
C LYS A 40 34.78 -28.81 13.79
N PHE A 41 34.90 -27.64 13.16
CA PHE A 41 34.41 -27.39 11.80
C PHE A 41 35.59 -27.28 10.83
N SER A 42 35.49 -27.97 9.69
CA SER A 42 36.47 -27.89 8.60
C SER A 42 35.89 -27.14 7.39
N PRO A 43 36.66 -26.29 6.69
CA PRO A 43 36.20 -25.61 5.49
C PRO A 43 35.79 -26.59 4.40
N VAL A 44 34.75 -26.24 3.64
CA VAL A 44 34.26 -27.07 2.52
C VAL A 44 34.94 -26.61 1.24
N LYS A 45 35.62 -27.52 0.54
CA LYS A 45 36.29 -27.26 -0.74
C LYS A 45 35.26 -27.23 -1.87
N LEU A 46 35.35 -26.23 -2.74
CA LEU A 46 34.59 -26.10 -3.98
C LEU A 46 35.55 -25.85 -5.13
N GLU A 47 35.47 -26.69 -6.16
CA GLU A 47 36.17 -26.48 -7.43
C GLU A 47 35.17 -25.96 -8.46
N SER A 48 35.46 -24.79 -9.03
CA SER A 48 34.58 -24.17 -10.03
C SER A 48 34.99 -24.61 -11.44
N LEU A 49 34.06 -25.19 -12.19
CA LEU A 49 34.30 -25.72 -13.56
C LEU A 49 33.92 -24.74 -14.68
N LYS A 50 33.34 -23.58 -14.32
CA LYS A 50 32.96 -22.52 -15.25
C LYS A 50 32.85 -21.19 -14.54
N ASN A 51 32.81 -20.10 -15.32
CA ASN A 51 32.53 -18.76 -14.78
C ASN A 51 31.03 -18.60 -14.55
N GLU A 52 30.59 -18.64 -13.29
CA GLU A 52 29.19 -18.47 -12.93
C GLU A 52 29.03 -17.75 -11.58
N GLU A 53 27.81 -17.31 -11.29
CA GLU A 53 27.48 -16.72 -9.99
C GLU A 53 26.93 -17.80 -9.07
N ILE A 54 27.66 -18.09 -7.99
CA ILE A 54 27.29 -19.10 -7.01
C ILE A 54 26.81 -18.43 -5.72
N HIS A 55 25.69 -18.93 -5.20
CA HIS A 55 25.11 -18.47 -3.94
C HIS A 55 25.59 -19.34 -2.78
N PHE A 56 26.58 -18.84 -2.03
CA PHE A 56 27.10 -19.52 -0.85
C PHE A 56 26.16 -19.36 0.35
N CYS A 57 26.05 -20.41 1.16
CA CYS A 57 25.28 -20.35 2.40
C CYS A 57 25.96 -19.41 3.42
N GLY A 58 25.26 -18.33 3.77
CA GLY A 58 25.68 -17.40 4.82
C GLY A 58 25.42 -17.94 6.22
N CYS A 59 24.27 -18.59 6.43
CA CYS A 59 23.81 -19.03 7.76
C CYS A 59 24.57 -20.24 8.33
N LYS A 60 25.28 -20.98 7.47
CA LYS A 60 26.06 -22.21 7.76
C LYS A 60 25.24 -23.46 8.09
N GLU A 61 23.94 -23.41 7.81
CA GLU A 61 22.94 -24.42 8.20
C GLU A 61 22.29 -25.07 6.97
N THR A 62 23.01 -25.09 5.84
CA THR A 62 22.59 -25.74 4.60
C THR A 62 22.77 -27.25 4.68
N ASN A 63 21.82 -28.01 4.13
CA ASN A 63 21.96 -29.46 3.92
C ASN A 63 22.74 -29.77 2.63
N ASN A 64 23.07 -28.75 1.84
CA ASN A 64 23.89 -28.87 0.63
C ASN A 64 25.11 -27.91 0.67
N PRO A 65 26.10 -28.12 1.57
CA PRO A 65 27.28 -27.27 1.63
C PRO A 65 28.08 -27.32 0.33
N PRO A 66 28.62 -26.19 -0.16
CA PRO A 66 28.63 -24.86 0.47
C PRO A 66 27.48 -23.94 0.02
N PHE A 67 26.52 -24.47 -0.74
CA PHE A 67 25.46 -23.71 -1.41
C PHE A 67 24.31 -23.37 -0.47
N CYS A 68 23.62 -22.27 -0.74
CA CYS A 68 22.36 -22.00 -0.07
C CYS A 68 21.23 -22.86 -0.66
N ASP A 69 20.62 -23.69 0.18
CA ASP A 69 19.45 -24.55 -0.15
C ASP A 69 18.13 -23.98 0.39
N GLY A 70 18.15 -22.74 0.91
CA GLY A 70 16.99 -22.14 1.57
C GLY A 70 16.75 -22.64 2.99
N SER A 71 17.64 -23.43 3.60
CA SER A 71 17.49 -23.87 5.01
C SER A 71 17.46 -22.72 6.01
N HIS A 72 17.98 -21.54 5.66
CA HIS A 72 17.78 -20.31 6.45
C HIS A 72 16.30 -19.89 6.55
N LEU A 73 15.44 -20.29 5.61
CA LEU A 73 14.00 -20.10 5.69
C LEU A 73 13.38 -20.96 6.79
N LYS A 74 13.96 -22.13 7.13
CA LYS A 74 13.56 -22.92 8.30
C LYS A 74 13.88 -22.24 9.63
N PHE A 75 14.75 -21.22 9.66
CA PHE A 75 14.96 -20.43 10.89
C PHE A 75 13.74 -19.55 11.22
N THR A 76 12.84 -19.31 10.25
CA THR A 76 11.51 -18.74 10.55
C THR A 76 10.59 -19.72 11.30
N GLU A 77 10.87 -21.03 11.26
CA GLU A 77 10.17 -22.05 12.07
C GLU A 77 10.72 -22.15 13.50
N GLY A 78 11.95 -21.64 13.74
CA GLY A 78 12.65 -21.72 15.02
C GLY A 78 12.10 -20.79 16.11
N ILE A 79 11.48 -19.68 15.72
CA ILE A 79 10.62 -18.90 16.61
C ILE A 79 9.20 -19.35 16.32
N LYS A 80 8.79 -20.45 16.98
CA LYS A 80 7.37 -20.77 17.10
C LYS A 80 6.69 -19.58 17.76
N PHE A 81 6.18 -18.64 16.98
CA PHE A 81 5.12 -17.77 17.44
C PHE A 81 4.11 -18.72 18.05
N LYS A 82 3.89 -18.63 19.36
CA LYS A 82 2.89 -19.46 20.01
C LYS A 82 1.53 -18.89 19.65
N MET A 83 1.19 -18.91 18.37
CA MET A 83 -0.09 -18.52 17.77
C MET A 83 -1.23 -19.22 18.52
N TYR A 84 -0.94 -20.40 19.07
CA TYR A 84 -1.84 -21.25 19.82
C TYR A 84 -1.67 -21.23 21.34
N LYS A 85 -0.80 -20.38 21.94
CA LYS A 85 -0.60 -20.41 23.41
C LYS A 85 -1.92 -20.20 24.16
N ASN A 86 -2.80 -19.39 23.58
CA ASN A 86 -4.02 -18.95 24.22
C ASN A 86 -5.28 -19.37 23.45
N LEU A 87 -5.15 -19.96 22.26
CA LEU A 87 -6.29 -20.51 21.52
C LEU A 87 -6.76 -21.83 22.14
N PRO A 88 -8.05 -22.18 22.01
CA PRO A 88 -8.55 -23.46 22.48
C PRO A 88 -7.90 -24.63 21.73
N PHE A 89 -7.57 -25.71 22.45
CA PHE A 89 -7.12 -26.96 21.84
C PHE A 89 -8.33 -27.86 21.58
N LYS A 90 -8.68 -28.07 20.30
CA LYS A 90 -9.69 -29.06 19.91
C LYS A 90 -9.09 -30.48 20.03
N LYS A 91 -9.70 -31.35 20.82
CA LYS A 91 -9.29 -32.76 20.98
C LYS A 91 -10.51 -33.67 21.02
N SER A 92 -10.47 -34.72 20.21
CA SER A 92 -11.45 -35.82 20.28
C SER A 92 -11.15 -36.68 21.49
N VAL A 93 -12.11 -36.79 22.40
CA VAL A 93 -12.02 -37.59 23.63
C VAL A 93 -12.85 -38.86 23.48
N LYS A 94 -12.47 -39.93 24.19
CA LYS A 94 -13.16 -41.22 24.13
C LYS A 94 -13.90 -41.50 25.42
N ASN A 95 -15.12 -42.00 25.30
CA ASN A 95 -15.94 -42.46 26.42
C ASN A 95 -15.13 -43.44 27.32
N GLY A 96 -15.20 -43.22 28.64
CA GLY A 96 -14.52 -44.03 29.66
C GLY A 96 -13.04 -43.69 29.87
N GLN A 97 -12.47 -42.74 29.11
CA GLN A 97 -11.08 -42.31 29.30
C GLN A 97 -10.96 -41.10 30.24
N THR A 98 -9.93 -41.13 31.09
CA THR A 98 -9.52 -40.00 31.92
C THR A 98 -8.40 -39.21 31.25
N TYR A 99 -8.54 -37.89 31.21
CA TYR A 99 -7.52 -36.97 30.73
C TYR A 99 -7.07 -36.02 31.84
N PHE A 100 -5.78 -35.68 31.86
CA PHE A 100 -5.22 -34.71 32.79
C PHE A 100 -4.81 -33.44 32.05
N TRP A 101 -5.60 -32.38 32.18
CA TRP A 101 -5.33 -31.10 31.52
C TRP A 101 -4.23 -30.31 32.23
N CYS A 102 -3.24 -29.85 31.47
CA CYS A 102 -2.10 -29.10 32.00
C CYS A 102 -2.51 -27.67 32.38
N SER A 103 -2.65 -27.39 33.68
CA SER A 103 -3.00 -26.05 34.21
C SER A 103 -1.81 -25.08 34.28
N CYS A 104 -0.58 -25.59 34.28
CA CYS A 104 0.65 -24.79 34.36
C CYS A 104 1.11 -24.20 33.02
N GLY A 105 0.62 -24.75 31.89
CA GLY A 105 0.99 -24.29 30.54
C GLY A 105 2.44 -24.60 30.12
N LYS A 106 3.15 -25.43 30.90
CA LYS A 106 4.56 -25.81 30.65
C LYS A 106 4.72 -27.16 29.95
N SER A 107 3.65 -27.96 29.85
CA SER A 107 3.71 -29.26 29.16
C SER A 107 4.07 -29.09 27.70
N ALA A 108 4.94 -29.97 27.20
CA ALA A 108 5.25 -30.09 25.78
C ALA A 108 4.11 -30.80 25.01
N GLN A 109 3.27 -31.56 25.72
CA GLN A 109 2.13 -32.33 25.19
C GLN A 109 0.79 -31.59 25.38
N GLN A 110 0.76 -30.26 25.24
CA GLN A 110 -0.50 -29.49 25.37
C GLN A 110 -1.63 -30.09 24.49
N PRO A 111 -2.87 -30.14 24.99
CA PRO A 111 -3.36 -29.54 26.24
C PRO A 111 -3.13 -30.38 27.51
N PHE A 112 -2.60 -31.61 27.37
CA PHE A 112 -2.50 -32.57 28.46
C PHE A 112 -1.19 -32.46 29.23
N CYS A 113 -1.18 -32.97 30.46
CA CYS A 113 -0.06 -32.91 31.36
C CYS A 113 0.94 -34.05 31.10
N ASP A 114 2.21 -33.69 30.98
CA ASP A 114 3.38 -34.57 30.82
C ASP A 114 4.26 -34.65 32.08
N GLY A 115 3.76 -34.15 33.23
CA GLY A 115 4.52 -34.07 34.49
C GLY A 115 5.30 -32.77 34.70
N SER A 116 5.31 -31.85 33.72
CA SER A 116 5.97 -30.53 33.79
C SER A 116 5.53 -29.62 34.96
N HIS A 117 4.43 -29.96 35.65
CA HIS A 117 3.86 -29.19 36.74
C HIS A 117 4.58 -29.34 38.08
N ASN A 118 5.42 -30.37 38.27
CA ASN A 118 6.17 -30.62 39.51
C ASN A 118 7.06 -29.45 39.95
N LYS A 119 7.45 -28.58 39.00
CA LYS A 119 8.23 -27.35 39.26
C LYS A 119 7.33 -26.11 39.46
N THR A 120 6.04 -26.30 39.75
CA THR A 120 5.04 -25.22 39.88
C THR A 120 4.04 -25.53 40.99
N LYS A 121 3.41 -24.49 41.57
CA LYS A 121 2.33 -24.65 42.56
C LYS A 121 0.97 -25.04 41.95
N LYS A 122 0.94 -25.60 40.74
CA LYS A 122 -0.29 -25.86 39.98
C LYS A 122 -0.48 -27.35 39.75
N THR A 123 -1.68 -27.85 39.99
CA THR A 123 -2.06 -29.25 39.76
C THR A 123 -2.86 -29.40 38.46
N PRO A 124 -2.67 -30.48 37.67
CA PRO A 124 -3.47 -30.75 36.49
C PRO A 124 -4.94 -31.00 36.86
N TYR A 125 -5.87 -30.62 35.97
CA TYR A 125 -7.29 -30.91 36.16
C TYR A 125 -7.62 -32.27 35.56
N LYS A 126 -8.26 -33.13 36.35
CA LYS A 126 -8.78 -34.41 35.90
C LYS A 126 -10.10 -34.19 35.14
N PHE A 127 -10.24 -34.82 33.98
CA PHE A 127 -11.46 -34.85 33.18
C PHE A 127 -11.79 -36.30 32.84
N ASP A 128 -12.90 -36.81 33.36
CA ASP A 128 -13.40 -38.15 33.07
C ASP A 128 -14.47 -38.04 31.96
N CYS A 129 -14.16 -38.60 30.79
CA CYS A 129 -14.99 -38.47 29.60
C CYS A 129 -16.16 -39.46 29.62
N GLN A 130 -17.39 -38.95 29.57
CA GLN A 130 -18.62 -39.77 29.59
C GLN A 130 -19.18 -40.08 28.20
N ASN A 131 -18.79 -39.31 27.17
CA ASN A 131 -19.24 -39.46 25.80
C ASN A 131 -18.09 -39.15 24.84
N SER A 132 -17.96 -39.93 23.76
CA SER A 132 -16.94 -39.66 22.75
C SER A 132 -17.33 -38.44 21.91
N GLU A 133 -16.63 -37.32 22.08
CA GLU A 133 -16.94 -36.07 21.40
C GLU A 133 -15.70 -35.20 21.18
N ASP A 134 -15.83 -34.13 20.39
CA ASP A 134 -14.80 -33.12 20.21
C ASP A 134 -14.89 -32.05 21.31
N VAL A 135 -13.88 -31.99 22.18
CA VAL A 135 -13.83 -31.05 23.30
C VAL A 135 -12.80 -29.95 23.03
N TYR A 136 -13.15 -28.71 23.39
CA TYR A 136 -12.24 -27.57 23.33
C TYR A 136 -11.63 -27.28 24.70
N PHE A 137 -10.38 -27.72 24.89
CA PHE A 137 -9.63 -27.44 26.10
C PHE A 137 -9.05 -26.03 26.10
N CYS A 138 -9.06 -25.36 27.25
CA CYS A 138 -8.53 -24.02 27.39
C CYS A 138 -7.01 -23.99 27.13
N GLY A 139 -6.58 -23.20 26.15
CA GLY A 139 -5.15 -22.97 25.91
C GLY A 139 -4.56 -21.90 26.82
N CYS A 140 -5.29 -20.82 27.07
CA CYS A 140 -4.79 -19.67 27.83
C CYS A 140 -4.61 -19.89 29.34
N LYS A 141 -5.13 -21.00 29.87
CA LYS A 141 -5.10 -21.38 31.29
C LYS A 141 -5.76 -20.36 32.23
N LYS A 142 -6.70 -19.58 31.69
CA LYS A 142 -7.44 -18.50 32.37
C LYS A 142 -8.96 -18.67 32.29
N SER A 143 -9.43 -19.83 31.81
CA SER A 143 -10.87 -20.17 31.83
C SER A 143 -11.40 -20.17 33.26
N LYS A 144 -12.59 -19.61 33.44
CA LYS A 144 -13.39 -19.71 34.67
C LYS A 144 -14.05 -21.09 34.80
N ASN A 145 -14.09 -21.86 33.71
CA ASN A 145 -14.59 -23.24 33.67
C ASN A 145 -13.47 -24.23 33.22
N PRO A 146 -12.39 -24.39 34.00
CA PRO A 146 -11.33 -25.34 33.64
C PRO A 146 -11.85 -26.79 33.68
N PRO A 147 -11.43 -27.66 32.75
CA PRO A 147 -10.34 -27.48 31.79
C PRO A 147 -10.79 -26.94 30.42
N PHE A 148 -12.07 -26.61 30.25
CA PHE A 148 -12.69 -26.22 28.98
C PHE A 148 -12.48 -24.75 28.65
N CYS A 149 -12.54 -24.41 27.37
CA CYS A 149 -12.49 -23.03 26.93
C CYS A 149 -13.85 -22.33 27.07
N ASP A 150 -13.83 -21.17 27.72
CA ASP A 150 -14.96 -20.26 27.96
C ASP A 150 -14.80 -18.90 27.25
N SER A 151 -13.87 -18.81 26.29
CA SER A 151 -13.45 -17.57 25.62
C SER A 151 -12.75 -16.53 26.49
N SER A 152 -12.34 -16.85 27.72
CA SER A 152 -11.55 -15.93 28.59
C SER A 152 -10.23 -15.46 27.99
N HIS A 153 -9.74 -16.09 26.91
CA HIS A 153 -8.58 -15.61 26.17
C HIS A 153 -8.82 -14.30 25.41
N LYS A 154 -10.08 -13.98 25.03
CA LYS A 154 -10.43 -12.77 24.29
C LYS A 154 -10.24 -11.48 25.11
N SER A 155 -10.32 -11.57 26.44
CA SER A 155 -10.16 -10.44 27.37
C SER A 155 -8.73 -10.31 27.91
N LEU A 156 -7.78 -11.14 27.45
CA LEU A 156 -6.39 -11.05 27.90
C LEU A 156 -5.69 -9.82 27.33
N LYS A 157 -5.06 -9.09 28.24
CA LYS A 157 -4.19 -7.97 27.93
C LYS A 157 -2.74 -8.32 28.27
N TYR A 158 -1.83 -7.85 27.45
CA TYR A 158 -0.39 -8.02 27.64
C TYR A 158 0.27 -6.66 27.85
N THR A 159 1.40 -6.65 28.54
CA THR A 159 2.16 -5.42 28.75
C THR A 159 3.28 -5.33 27.74
N ILE A 160 3.36 -4.21 27.03
CA ILE A 160 4.48 -3.87 26.15
C ILE A 160 5.22 -2.65 26.68
N GLU A 161 6.55 -2.67 26.57
CA GLU A 161 7.44 -1.59 26.99
C GLU A 161 8.06 -0.89 25.77
N ILE A 162 7.92 0.43 25.73
CA ILE A 162 8.17 1.25 24.54
C ILE A 162 9.35 2.17 24.83
N GLN A 163 10.38 2.09 23.99
CA GLN A 163 11.53 2.99 24.00
C GLN A 163 11.49 3.98 22.83
N PRO A 164 12.06 5.19 23.00
CA PRO A 164 12.81 5.69 24.16
C PRO A 164 11.97 6.26 25.31
N ASP A 165 10.65 6.42 25.16
CA ASP A 165 9.78 7.07 26.16
C ASP A 165 9.67 6.30 27.49
N ASN A 166 10.20 5.08 27.56
CA ASN A 166 10.11 4.14 28.69
C ASN A 166 8.66 3.96 29.21
N ARG A 167 7.68 4.01 28.30
CA ARG A 167 6.27 3.82 28.62
C ARG A 167 5.89 2.35 28.62
N LYS A 168 4.98 1.97 29.52
CA LYS A 168 4.36 0.64 29.54
C LYS A 168 2.88 0.77 29.21
N ILE A 169 2.42 0.03 28.21
CA ILE A 169 1.01 0.04 27.81
C ILE A 169 0.44 -1.36 27.74
N GLU A 170 -0.88 -1.46 27.93
CA GLU A 170 -1.63 -2.70 27.72
C GLU A 170 -2.06 -2.83 26.27
N ILE A 171 -1.90 -4.02 25.70
CA ILE A 171 -2.28 -4.39 24.34
C ILE A 171 -3.13 -5.67 24.35
N ALA A 172 -4.21 -5.67 23.56
CA ALA A 172 -5.08 -6.83 23.43
C ALA A 172 -4.50 -7.88 22.45
N GLN A 173 -4.89 -9.15 22.58
CA GLN A 173 -4.32 -10.26 21.79
C GLN A 173 -4.40 -10.09 20.26
N ASN A 174 -5.43 -9.39 19.76
CA ASN A 174 -5.65 -9.18 18.33
C ASN A 174 -5.26 -7.77 17.85
N GLU A 175 -4.81 -6.93 18.78
CA GLU A 175 -4.41 -5.55 18.50
C GLU A 175 -2.97 -5.51 18.01
N THR A 176 -2.68 -4.61 17.06
CA THR A 176 -1.32 -4.40 16.55
C THR A 176 -0.57 -3.43 17.45
N ILE A 177 0.76 -3.49 17.44
CA ILE A 177 1.59 -2.54 18.22
C ILE A 177 1.31 -1.10 17.82
N LEU A 178 1.05 -0.82 16.53
CA LEU A 178 0.68 0.51 16.06
C LEU A 178 -0.65 0.96 16.67
N THR A 179 -1.70 0.14 16.59
CA THR A 179 -3.03 0.46 17.15
C THR A 179 -2.94 0.75 18.65
N ALA A 180 -2.20 -0.08 19.40
CA ALA A 180 -2.00 0.13 20.83
C ALA A 180 -1.24 1.42 21.15
N SER A 181 -0.22 1.75 20.34
CA SER A 181 0.54 3.00 20.47
C SER A 181 -0.38 4.21 20.26
N LEU A 182 -1.13 4.24 19.15
CA LEU A 182 -2.01 5.35 18.81
C LEU A 182 -3.16 5.52 19.81
N ARG A 183 -3.77 4.42 20.28
CA ARG A 183 -4.81 4.43 21.32
C ARG A 183 -4.33 5.02 22.65
N LYS A 184 -3.04 4.95 22.93
CA LYS A 184 -2.41 5.54 24.12
C LYS A 184 -1.69 6.85 23.83
N GLU A 185 -2.00 7.47 22.69
CA GLU A 185 -1.47 8.76 22.25
C GLU A 185 0.07 8.76 22.24
N ILE A 186 0.66 7.60 21.96
CA ILE A 186 2.10 7.46 21.77
C ILE A 186 2.38 7.74 20.30
N PRO A 187 3.13 8.81 19.97
CA PRO A 187 3.42 9.16 18.58
C PRO A 187 4.06 7.98 17.85
N HIS A 188 3.47 7.56 16.74
CA HIS A 188 3.96 6.43 15.97
C HIS A 188 3.72 6.72 14.49
N LEU A 189 4.81 6.86 13.73
CA LEU A 189 4.73 7.20 12.32
C LEU A 189 4.12 6.04 11.52
N SER A 190 3.17 6.36 10.64
CA SER A 190 2.52 5.39 9.76
C SER A 190 2.00 6.06 8.48
N ALA A 191 2.88 6.27 7.51
CA ALA A 191 2.55 6.97 6.26
C ALA A 191 1.41 6.32 5.46
N CYS A 192 1.28 4.98 5.51
CA CYS A 192 0.19 4.25 4.87
C CYS A 192 -1.06 4.06 5.76
N GLY A 193 -1.09 4.66 6.96
CA GLY A 193 -2.20 4.48 7.90
C GLY A 193 -2.30 3.08 8.53
N GLY A 194 -1.28 2.22 8.34
CA GLY A 194 -1.20 0.92 9.01
C GLY A 194 -1.50 -0.30 8.14
N ILE A 195 -1.74 -0.14 6.84
CA ILE A 195 -2.07 -1.25 5.92
C ILE A 195 -0.86 -2.07 5.43
N GLY A 196 0.34 -1.87 6.00
CA GLY A 196 1.53 -2.67 5.64
C GLY A 196 2.18 -2.30 4.30
N LYS A 197 1.87 -1.14 3.72
CA LYS A 197 2.42 -0.68 2.42
C LYS A 197 3.64 0.25 2.54
N CYS A 198 4.10 0.56 3.76
CA CYS A 198 5.26 1.42 4.00
C CYS A 198 6.11 0.94 5.19
N SER A 199 7.35 1.40 5.27
CA SER A 199 8.30 1.06 6.34
C SER A 199 8.40 2.11 7.47
N THR A 200 7.46 3.05 7.57
CA THR A 200 7.58 4.17 8.53
C THR A 200 7.21 3.81 9.96
N CYS A 201 6.42 2.75 10.18
CA CYS A 201 6.07 2.24 11.52
C CYS A 201 7.07 1.21 12.06
N ARG A 202 8.32 1.24 11.59
CA ARG A 202 9.33 0.25 11.98
C ARG A 202 9.68 0.37 13.45
N ILE A 203 9.73 -0.79 14.09
CA ILE A 203 10.17 -0.98 15.47
C ILE A 203 11.29 -2.02 15.49
N ASP A 204 12.19 -1.90 16.44
CA ASP A 204 13.20 -2.91 16.75
C ASP A 204 12.84 -3.59 18.08
N ILE A 205 12.58 -4.89 18.02
CA ILE A 205 12.22 -5.69 19.19
C ILE A 205 13.50 -5.98 19.99
N ILE A 206 13.59 -5.37 21.17
CA ILE A 206 14.72 -5.53 22.09
C ILE A 206 14.61 -6.85 22.85
N SER A 207 13.39 -7.22 23.28
CA SER A 207 13.14 -8.50 23.95
C SER A 207 11.69 -8.96 23.76
N GLY A 208 11.48 -10.27 23.84
CA GLY A 208 10.16 -10.88 23.69
C GLY A 208 9.72 -11.13 22.25
N ILE A 209 10.66 -11.29 21.30
CA ILE A 209 10.36 -11.58 19.88
C ILE A 209 9.54 -12.86 19.72
N GLU A 210 9.72 -13.84 20.61
CA GLU A 210 8.95 -15.08 20.66
C GLU A 210 7.46 -14.86 21.01
N ASN A 211 7.12 -13.69 21.54
CA ASN A 211 5.77 -13.26 21.84
C ASN A 211 5.16 -12.41 20.71
N CYS A 212 5.89 -12.12 19.63
CA CYS A 212 5.44 -11.38 18.47
C CYS A 212 4.93 -12.31 17.37
N SER A 213 3.89 -11.89 16.63
CA SER A 213 3.34 -12.65 15.52
C SER A 213 4.37 -12.96 14.43
N VAL A 214 4.13 -14.05 13.70
CA VAL A 214 4.81 -14.28 12.42
C VAL A 214 4.61 -13.08 11.49
N ARG A 215 5.56 -12.85 10.59
CA ARG A 215 5.43 -11.77 9.62
C ARG A 215 4.24 -12.03 8.70
N THR A 216 3.45 -10.99 8.45
CA THR A 216 2.40 -11.04 7.43
C THR A 216 3.03 -11.02 6.03
N ALA A 217 2.28 -11.40 4.99
CA ALA A 217 2.78 -11.39 3.61
C ALA A 217 3.30 -10.01 3.19
N ASP A 218 2.62 -8.93 3.59
CA ASP A 218 3.05 -7.57 3.28
C ASP A 218 4.29 -7.15 4.07
N GLU A 219 4.41 -7.58 5.33
CA GLU A 219 5.61 -7.38 6.13
C GLU A 219 6.83 -8.11 5.55
N ILE A 220 6.65 -9.34 5.04
CA ILE A 220 7.71 -10.12 4.39
C ILE A 220 8.24 -9.37 3.16
N LYS A 221 7.36 -8.91 2.27
CA LYS A 221 7.75 -8.16 1.06
C LYS A 221 8.60 -6.93 1.38
N ILE A 222 8.24 -6.18 2.43
CA ILE A 222 8.99 -4.99 2.85
C ILE A 222 10.32 -5.40 3.52
N ALA A 223 10.30 -6.43 4.36
CA ALA A 223 11.48 -6.92 5.05
C ALA A 223 12.54 -7.43 4.07
N GLU A 224 12.15 -8.17 3.04
CA GLU A 224 13.04 -8.65 1.99
C GLU A 224 13.60 -7.49 1.16
N ARG A 225 12.72 -6.60 0.69
CA ARG A 225 13.12 -5.43 -0.13
C ARG A 225 14.13 -4.52 0.58
N LEU A 226 13.97 -4.33 1.89
CA LEU A 226 14.84 -3.46 2.70
C LEU A 226 15.92 -4.23 3.48
N ASN A 227 16.02 -5.55 3.29
CA ASN A 227 16.93 -6.44 4.01
C ASN A 227 16.87 -6.26 5.54
N LEU A 228 15.66 -6.27 6.12
CA LEU A 228 15.43 -6.03 7.54
C LEU A 228 15.72 -7.30 8.37
N PRO A 229 16.47 -7.19 9.49
CA PRO A 229 16.69 -8.31 10.40
C PRO A 229 15.37 -8.73 11.09
N GLU A 230 15.29 -9.94 11.63
CA GLU A 230 14.08 -10.46 12.30
C GLU A 230 13.58 -9.61 13.46
N THR A 231 14.49 -8.93 14.18
CA THR A 231 14.15 -8.04 15.29
C THR A 231 13.43 -6.79 14.81
N VAL A 232 13.66 -6.36 13.56
CA VAL A 232 12.97 -5.21 12.99
C VAL A 232 11.65 -5.65 12.38
N ARG A 233 10.57 -5.09 12.94
CA ARG A 233 9.20 -5.43 12.59
C ARG A 233 8.41 -4.19 12.18
N LEU A 234 7.31 -4.39 11.46
CA LEU A 234 6.33 -3.34 11.20
C LEU A 234 5.31 -3.33 12.34
N ALA A 235 5.23 -2.23 13.10
CA ALA A 235 4.31 -2.15 14.24
C ALA A 235 2.84 -2.34 13.84
N CYS A 236 2.47 -1.96 12.61
CA CYS A 236 1.12 -2.13 12.09
C CYS A 236 0.76 -3.56 11.70
N GLN A 237 1.76 -4.43 11.52
CA GLN A 237 1.56 -5.84 11.16
C GLN A 237 1.83 -6.79 12.33
N THR A 238 2.48 -6.29 13.38
CA THR A 238 2.92 -7.10 14.52
C THR A 238 1.88 -7.10 15.63
N LYS A 239 1.38 -8.30 15.97
CA LYS A 239 0.54 -8.56 17.15
C LYS A 239 1.39 -9.22 18.24
N VAL A 240 0.93 -9.15 19.49
CA VAL A 240 1.68 -9.74 20.63
C VAL A 240 0.80 -10.61 21.53
N CYS A 241 1.38 -11.65 22.10
CA CYS A 241 0.73 -12.58 23.02
C CYS A 241 1.46 -12.75 24.37
N GLY A 242 2.31 -11.79 24.72
CA GLY A 242 3.15 -11.80 25.91
C GLY A 242 3.88 -10.48 26.12
N LYS A 243 4.84 -10.47 27.05
CA LYS A 243 5.65 -9.28 27.34
C LYS A 243 6.62 -9.03 26.18
N VAL A 244 6.63 -7.81 25.65
CA VAL A 244 7.52 -7.39 24.57
C VAL A 244 8.11 -6.03 24.91
N LYS A 245 9.41 -5.85 24.68
CA LYS A 245 10.09 -4.56 24.74
C LYS A 245 10.59 -4.19 23.36
N TYR A 246 10.28 -2.99 22.90
CA TYR A 246 10.71 -2.52 21.58
C TYR A 246 11.14 -1.06 21.58
N LYS A 247 11.96 -0.70 20.61
CA LYS A 247 12.39 0.67 20.32
C LYS A 247 11.76 1.12 19.02
N ARG A 248 11.11 2.29 19.02
CA ARG A 248 10.67 2.94 17.78
C ARG A 248 11.90 3.47 17.04
N LEU A 249 12.02 3.17 15.75
CA LEU A 249 13.21 3.53 14.95
C LEU A 249 13.11 4.92 14.33
N LEU A 250 11.89 5.45 14.14
CA LEU A 250 11.64 6.75 13.53
C LEU A 250 10.85 7.62 14.52
N LEU A 251 11.50 8.67 15.02
CA LEU A 251 11.02 9.52 16.11
C LEU A 251 11.38 11.00 15.94
N ASP A 252 11.69 11.43 14.73
CA ASP A 252 12.08 12.82 14.50
C ASP A 252 10.92 13.76 14.87
N LYS A 253 11.22 14.80 15.66
CA LYS A 253 10.23 15.82 16.06
C LYS A 253 9.61 16.49 14.83
N ARG A 254 10.35 16.67 13.73
CA ARG A 254 9.82 17.21 12.47
C ARG A 254 8.82 16.26 11.83
N ASP A 255 9.13 14.96 11.78
CA ASP A 255 8.22 13.94 11.25
C ASP A 255 6.96 13.82 12.11
N ILE A 256 7.08 13.93 13.43
CA ILE A 256 5.94 13.90 14.36
C ILE A 256 5.06 15.14 14.18
N THR A 257 5.64 16.33 14.01
CA THR A 257 4.87 17.57 13.75
C THR A 257 4.20 17.54 12.39
N LEU A 258 4.88 17.03 11.35
CA LEU A 258 4.28 16.75 10.03
C LEU A 258 3.11 15.77 10.19
N ASN A 259 3.30 14.67 10.91
CA ASN A 259 2.26 13.67 11.16
C ASN A 259 1.09 14.24 11.98
N ASN A 260 1.34 15.19 12.89
CA ASN A 260 0.30 15.86 13.69
C ASN A 260 -0.49 16.89 12.85
N GLN A 261 0.16 17.67 11.99
CA GLN A 261 -0.52 18.52 10.99
C GLN A 261 -1.30 17.68 9.95
N LEU A 262 -0.82 16.47 9.66
CA LEU A 262 -1.50 15.46 8.84
C LEU A 262 -2.62 14.72 9.61
N SER A 263 -2.63 14.77 10.94
CA SER A 263 -3.68 14.17 11.78
C SER A 263 -4.83 15.13 12.10
N SER A 264 -4.58 16.45 12.04
CA SER A 264 -5.63 17.49 12.12
C SER A 264 -6.49 17.55 10.85
N THR A 265 -6.02 16.98 9.74
CA THR A 265 -6.88 16.58 8.62
C THR A 265 -7.28 15.12 8.83
N LYS A 266 -8.54 14.88 9.25
CA LYS A 266 -9.07 13.53 9.54
C LYS A 266 -9.07 12.63 8.29
N SER A 267 -7.94 12.02 7.94
CA SER A 267 -7.78 10.72 7.25
C SER A 267 -6.29 10.50 6.99
N GLY A 268 -5.65 9.65 7.81
CA GLY A 268 -4.20 9.43 7.84
C GLY A 268 -3.63 8.65 6.65
N SER A 269 -3.45 9.30 5.51
CA SER A 269 -2.57 8.81 4.45
C SER A 269 -1.85 9.96 3.77
N VAL A 270 -0.52 9.85 3.62
CA VAL A 270 0.31 10.81 2.86
C VAL A 270 -0.03 10.78 1.36
N GLY A 271 -0.78 9.77 0.91
CA GLY A 271 -1.34 9.65 -0.42
C GLY A 271 -2.31 8.47 -0.54
N THR A 272 -3.14 8.49 -1.58
CA THR A 272 -4.08 7.41 -1.92
C THR A 272 -3.47 6.46 -2.93
N VAL A 273 -3.62 5.16 -2.70
CA VAL A 273 -3.19 4.14 -3.67
C VAL A 273 -4.20 4.08 -4.80
N ARG A 274 -3.77 4.25 -6.05
CA ARG A 274 -4.60 4.16 -7.26
C ARG A 274 -3.89 3.35 -8.34
N ASN A 275 -4.67 2.68 -9.19
CA ASN A 275 -4.13 2.02 -10.39
C ASN A 275 -4.24 2.98 -11.57
N LEU A 276 -3.12 3.59 -11.98
CA LEU A 276 -3.07 4.62 -13.03
C LEU A 276 -2.24 4.15 -14.21
N THR A 277 -2.46 4.77 -15.37
CA THR A 277 -1.61 4.56 -16.55
C THR A 277 -0.73 5.77 -16.75
N ILE A 278 0.58 5.55 -16.77
CA ILE A 278 1.60 6.57 -16.92
C ILE A 278 2.17 6.47 -18.32
N MET A 279 2.23 7.62 -19.00
CA MET A 279 2.86 7.79 -20.30
C MET A 279 4.04 8.77 -20.15
N PHE A 280 5.19 8.38 -20.70
CA PHE A 280 6.30 9.28 -20.97
C PHE A 280 6.45 9.44 -22.48
N CYS A 281 6.66 10.68 -22.92
CA CYS A 281 6.99 11.03 -24.29
C CYS A 281 8.25 11.88 -24.29
N ASP A 282 9.29 11.51 -25.03
CA ASP A 282 10.57 12.23 -25.11
C ASP A 282 10.95 12.53 -26.56
N ILE A 283 11.68 13.63 -26.80
CA ILE A 283 12.10 14.01 -28.15
C ILE A 283 13.40 13.27 -28.52
N LYS A 284 13.32 12.46 -29.57
CA LYS A 284 14.49 11.84 -30.19
C LYS A 284 15.34 12.90 -30.88
N GLY A 285 16.53 13.13 -30.33
CA GLY A 285 17.55 13.98 -30.95
C GLY A 285 17.34 15.47 -30.71
N PHE A 286 16.75 15.84 -29.56
CA PHE A 286 16.55 17.24 -29.21
C PHE A 286 17.87 18.03 -29.10
N THR A 287 18.92 17.46 -28.50
CA THR A 287 20.18 18.19 -28.32
C THR A 287 20.79 18.64 -29.66
N PRO A 288 21.02 17.75 -30.66
CA PRO A 288 21.48 18.19 -31.99
C PRO A 288 20.55 19.19 -32.68
N PHE A 289 19.23 19.07 -32.46
CA PHE A 289 18.26 20.01 -33.01
C PHE A 289 18.42 21.41 -32.40
N SER A 290 18.50 21.49 -31.07
CA SER A 290 18.59 22.74 -30.32
C SER A 290 19.90 23.51 -30.53
N GLU A 291 21.01 22.81 -30.74
CA GLU A 291 22.33 23.43 -30.98
C GLU A 291 22.42 24.15 -32.34
N SER A 292 21.56 23.78 -33.28
CA SER A 292 21.57 24.29 -34.66
C SER A 292 20.66 25.49 -34.90
N LEU A 293 19.90 25.92 -33.88
CA LEU A 293 18.88 26.96 -33.97
C LEU A 293 19.11 28.06 -32.92
N SER A 294 18.50 29.22 -33.14
CA SER A 294 18.49 30.27 -32.11
C SER A 294 17.66 29.82 -30.91
N ALA A 295 18.02 30.27 -29.71
CA ALA A 295 17.28 29.92 -28.49
C ALA A 295 15.78 30.32 -28.56
N TYR A 296 15.47 31.45 -29.23
CA TYR A 296 14.09 31.89 -29.44
C TYR A 296 13.31 30.94 -30.35
N ASP A 297 13.93 30.45 -31.43
CA ASP A 297 13.31 29.47 -32.32
C ASP A 297 13.07 28.15 -31.61
N VAL A 298 14.04 27.69 -30.81
CA VAL A 298 13.90 26.46 -30.00
C VAL A 298 12.71 26.58 -29.03
N ILE A 299 12.58 27.71 -28.33
CA ILE A 299 11.46 27.96 -27.42
C ILE A 299 10.13 27.98 -28.17
N PHE A 300 10.06 28.66 -29.32
CA PHE A 300 8.85 28.72 -30.14
C PHE A 300 8.42 27.32 -30.61
N ILE A 301 9.36 26.54 -31.12
CA ILE A 301 9.13 25.18 -31.61
C ILE A 301 8.69 24.25 -30.47
N LEU A 302 9.35 24.33 -29.31
CA LEU A 302 8.98 23.55 -28.12
C LEU A 302 7.57 23.89 -27.63
N ASN A 303 7.22 25.17 -27.52
CA ASN A 303 5.88 25.57 -27.08
C ASN A 303 4.80 25.07 -28.06
N ARG A 304 5.07 25.13 -29.37
CA ARG A 304 4.16 24.60 -30.39
C ARG A 304 4.01 23.09 -30.28
N TYR A 305 5.13 22.37 -30.13
CA TYR A 305 5.14 20.93 -29.88
C TYR A 305 4.34 20.55 -28.63
N PHE A 306 4.62 21.18 -27.49
CA PHE A 306 3.91 20.91 -26.23
C PHE A 306 2.42 21.23 -26.32
N SER A 307 2.04 22.27 -27.06
CA SER A 307 0.63 22.59 -27.30
C SER A 307 -0.10 21.46 -28.04
N ILE A 308 0.49 20.95 -29.13
CA ILE A 308 -0.07 19.84 -29.92
C ILE A 308 -0.20 18.58 -29.06
N MET A 309 0.87 18.21 -28.35
CA MET A 309 0.88 17.00 -27.51
C MET A 309 -0.14 17.11 -26.36
N ARG A 310 -0.21 18.27 -25.71
CA ARG A 310 -1.17 18.53 -24.62
C ARG A 310 -2.61 18.42 -25.09
N GLU A 311 -2.94 18.96 -26.26
CA GLU A 311 -4.29 18.89 -26.81
C GLU A 311 -4.75 17.44 -27.00
N ILE A 312 -3.90 16.60 -27.59
CA ILE A 312 -4.18 15.17 -27.82
C ILE A 312 -4.34 14.42 -26.49
N ILE A 313 -3.48 14.69 -25.51
CA ILE A 313 -3.57 14.08 -24.17
C ILE A 313 -4.91 14.40 -23.51
N ILE A 314 -5.30 15.68 -23.51
CA ILE A 314 -6.56 16.13 -22.86
C ILE A 314 -7.78 15.58 -23.60
N LYS A 315 -7.76 15.58 -24.93
CA LYS A 315 -8.84 15.01 -25.77
C LYS A 315 -9.13 13.55 -25.44
N ASN A 316 -8.12 12.80 -25.01
CA ASN A 316 -8.22 11.40 -24.64
C ASN A 316 -8.42 11.17 -23.13
N GLY A 317 -8.63 12.23 -22.34
CA GLY A 317 -8.86 12.13 -20.90
C GLY A 317 -7.62 11.92 -20.05
N GLY A 318 -6.44 12.17 -20.61
CA GLY A 318 -5.20 12.25 -19.85
C GLY A 318 -4.97 13.64 -19.29
N GLU A 319 -4.10 13.72 -18.28
CA GLU A 319 -3.65 14.97 -17.68
C GLU A 319 -2.13 15.06 -17.81
N VAL A 320 -1.63 16.21 -18.29
CA VAL A 320 -0.19 16.48 -18.28
C VAL A 320 0.23 16.77 -16.84
N ASN A 321 1.12 15.94 -16.30
CA ASN A 321 1.59 16.10 -14.93
C ASN A 321 2.77 17.07 -14.86
N ASN A 322 3.76 16.90 -15.73
CA ASN A 322 4.94 17.73 -15.73
C ASN A 322 5.63 17.74 -17.11
N TYR A 323 6.34 18.83 -17.38
CA TYR A 323 7.31 18.92 -18.46
C TYR A 323 8.72 18.79 -17.84
N ILE A 324 9.52 17.84 -18.33
CA ILE A 324 10.85 17.53 -17.79
C ILE A 324 11.85 17.71 -18.92
N GLY A 325 12.37 18.93 -19.09
CA GLY A 325 13.14 19.26 -20.28
C GLY A 325 12.25 19.20 -21.53
N ASP A 326 12.62 18.34 -22.48
CA ASP A 326 11.88 18.00 -23.70
C ASP A 326 10.86 16.86 -23.52
N ALA A 327 10.86 16.20 -22.35
CA ALA A 327 9.94 15.12 -22.05
C ALA A 327 8.58 15.61 -21.50
N VAL A 328 7.52 14.91 -21.88
CA VAL A 328 6.16 15.08 -21.36
C VAL A 328 5.77 13.85 -20.53
N MET A 329 5.37 14.07 -19.29
CA MET A 329 4.75 13.05 -18.45
C MET A 329 3.24 13.26 -18.40
N ALA A 330 2.48 12.26 -18.84
CA ALA A 330 1.02 12.26 -18.82
C ALA A 330 0.47 11.12 -17.96
N ILE A 331 -0.66 11.38 -17.32
CA ILE A 331 -1.34 10.45 -16.43
C ILE A 331 -2.76 10.24 -16.90
N PHE A 332 -3.17 8.99 -17.01
CA PHE A 332 -4.54 8.57 -17.28
C PHE A 332 -5.09 7.83 -16.06
N GLY A 333 -6.36 8.07 -15.75
CA GLY A 333 -7.02 7.46 -14.58
C GLY A 333 -7.23 8.36 -13.37
N LEU A 334 -6.73 9.60 -13.37
CA LEU A 334 -6.86 10.50 -12.21
C LEU A 334 -8.31 10.95 -12.00
N LYS A 335 -8.95 11.50 -13.03
CA LYS A 335 -10.35 11.93 -13.03
C LYS A 335 -11.33 10.84 -13.48
N GLU A 336 -10.94 10.05 -14.49
CA GLU A 336 -11.75 8.99 -15.09
C GLU A 336 -10.84 7.79 -15.42
N SER A 337 -11.22 6.60 -14.94
CA SER A 337 -10.42 5.37 -15.08
C SER A 337 -10.89 4.47 -16.22
N ARG A 338 -12.05 4.75 -16.81
CA ARG A 338 -12.62 3.97 -17.92
C ARG A 338 -11.69 3.94 -19.12
N GLN A 339 -11.32 2.73 -19.52
CA GLN A 339 -10.46 2.49 -20.68
C GLN A 339 -9.13 3.26 -20.62
N GLN A 340 -8.65 3.63 -19.42
CA GLN A 340 -7.43 4.45 -19.25
C GLN A 340 -6.22 3.92 -20.04
N ILE A 341 -6.05 2.60 -20.11
CA ILE A 341 -4.97 1.95 -20.85
C ILE A 341 -5.16 2.18 -22.36
N LEU A 342 -6.33 1.83 -22.89
CA LEU A 342 -6.66 2.03 -24.31
C LEU A 342 -6.58 3.50 -24.72
N ARG A 343 -7.05 4.41 -23.87
CA ARG A 343 -6.99 5.86 -24.10
C ARG A 343 -5.55 6.37 -24.13
N SER A 344 -4.70 5.89 -23.23
CA SER A 344 -3.27 6.23 -23.26
C SER A 344 -2.59 5.70 -24.53
N ILE A 345 -2.92 4.50 -24.98
CA ILE A 345 -2.38 3.92 -26.22
C ILE A 345 -2.86 4.71 -27.44
N ASN A 346 -4.15 5.02 -27.51
CA ASN A 346 -4.73 5.87 -28.55
C ASN A 346 -4.06 7.24 -28.60
N THR A 347 -3.80 7.84 -27.43
CA THR A 347 -3.07 9.09 -27.30
C THR A 347 -1.68 8.95 -27.92
N GLY A 348 -0.97 7.88 -27.61
CA GLY A 348 0.36 7.60 -28.17
C GLY A 348 0.32 7.55 -29.70
N ILE A 349 -0.60 6.81 -30.28
CA ILE A 349 -0.79 6.70 -31.74
C ILE A 349 -1.07 8.08 -32.36
N GLN A 350 -2.03 8.84 -31.82
CA GLN A 350 -2.37 10.18 -32.32
C GLN A 350 -1.21 11.18 -32.18
N MET A 351 -0.41 11.06 -31.12
CA MET A 351 0.80 11.88 -30.95
C MET A 351 1.85 11.56 -32.01
N LEU A 352 2.03 10.29 -32.39
CA LEU A 352 2.94 9.90 -33.48
C LEU A 352 2.47 10.46 -34.83
N GLU A 353 1.17 10.35 -35.14
CA GLU A 353 0.57 10.90 -36.35
C GLU A 353 0.74 12.43 -36.43
N ALA A 354 0.41 13.14 -35.35
CA ALA A 354 0.57 14.59 -35.28
C ALA A 354 2.05 15.03 -35.35
N MET A 355 2.97 14.21 -34.82
CA MET A 355 4.41 14.47 -34.96
C MET A 355 4.87 14.30 -36.41
N ASP A 356 4.33 13.32 -37.14
CA ASP A 356 4.68 13.13 -38.56
C ASP A 356 4.19 14.30 -39.43
N GLU A 357 3.02 14.87 -39.13
CA GLU A 357 2.58 16.14 -39.74
C GLU A 357 3.47 17.31 -39.34
N PHE A 358 3.85 17.40 -38.06
CA PHE A 358 4.67 18.50 -37.56
C PHE A 358 6.10 18.48 -38.14
N LYS A 359 6.66 17.31 -38.47
CA LYS A 359 7.93 17.19 -39.18
C LYS A 359 7.92 17.89 -40.54
N ILE A 360 6.80 17.88 -41.27
CA ILE A 360 6.67 18.55 -42.57
C ILE A 360 6.85 20.06 -42.38
N TYR A 361 6.18 20.63 -41.37
CA TYR A 361 6.33 22.03 -41.00
C TYR A 361 7.77 22.36 -40.58
N LEU A 362 8.38 21.56 -39.71
CA LEU A 362 9.76 21.79 -39.26
C LEU A 362 10.76 21.75 -40.41
N LYS A 363 10.59 20.81 -41.34
CA LYS A 363 11.45 20.70 -42.53
C LYS A 363 11.29 21.92 -43.44
N ALA A 364 10.06 22.40 -43.66
CA ALA A 364 9.81 23.55 -44.50
C ALA A 364 10.31 24.88 -43.89
N ALA A 365 10.11 25.08 -42.59
CA ALA A 365 10.43 26.34 -41.91
C ALA A 365 11.89 26.43 -41.46
N TYR A 366 12.51 25.32 -41.09
CA TYR A 366 13.84 25.30 -40.44
C TYR A 366 14.84 24.34 -41.08
N ASP A 367 14.47 23.62 -42.14
CA ASP A 367 15.29 22.56 -42.77
C ASP A 367 15.77 21.46 -41.79
N ARG A 368 15.04 21.28 -40.68
CA ARG A 368 15.38 20.34 -39.60
C ARG A 368 14.15 19.59 -39.15
N ILE A 369 14.36 18.40 -38.57
CA ILE A 369 13.29 17.57 -38.01
C ILE A 369 13.76 16.93 -36.70
N PHE A 370 12.81 16.59 -35.85
CA PHE A 370 13.00 15.65 -34.75
C PHE A 370 11.83 14.65 -34.73
N ASP A 371 11.93 13.63 -33.88
CA ASP A 371 10.87 12.64 -33.68
C ASP A 371 10.62 12.44 -32.19
N ILE A 372 9.63 11.63 -31.83
CA ILE A 372 9.31 11.31 -30.44
C ILE A 372 9.36 9.81 -30.17
N ARG A 373 9.52 9.48 -28.89
CA ARG A 373 9.45 8.13 -28.35
C ARG A 373 8.49 8.11 -27.18
N ILE A 374 7.67 7.07 -27.11
CA ILE A 374 6.58 6.97 -26.13
C ILE A 374 6.70 5.63 -25.38
N GLY A 375 6.63 5.71 -24.06
CA GLY A 375 6.59 4.56 -23.17
C GLY A 375 5.36 4.60 -22.27
N ILE A 376 4.61 3.50 -22.23
CA ILE A 376 3.36 3.40 -21.44
C ILE A 376 3.42 2.23 -20.48
N HIS A 377 3.03 2.48 -19.22
CA HIS A 377 2.89 1.44 -18.21
C HIS A 377 1.67 1.69 -17.31
N ASN A 378 0.96 0.61 -16.97
CA ASN A 378 -0.15 0.62 -16.01
C ASN A 378 0.27 -0.08 -14.73
N GLY A 379 -0.08 0.52 -13.58
CA GLY A 379 0.17 -0.11 -12.29
C GLY A 379 -0.25 0.70 -11.07
N GLU A 380 -0.08 0.09 -9.91
CA GLU A 380 -0.39 0.67 -8.60
C GLU A 380 0.60 1.79 -8.25
N VAL A 381 0.09 2.99 -8.02
CA VAL A 381 0.84 4.19 -7.64
C VAL A 381 0.23 4.86 -6.43
N ILE A 382 1.03 5.67 -5.74
CA ILE A 382 0.58 6.51 -4.63
C ILE A 382 0.40 7.93 -5.16
N VAL A 383 -0.84 8.42 -5.11
CA VAL A 383 -1.19 9.80 -5.46
C VAL A 383 -1.22 10.62 -4.18
N GLY A 384 -0.35 11.61 -4.06
CA GLY A 384 -0.27 12.47 -2.87
C GLY A 384 0.28 13.84 -3.18
N SER A 385 0.07 14.79 -2.28
CA SER A 385 0.67 16.12 -2.41
C SER A 385 2.06 16.12 -1.77
N ILE A 386 3.10 16.36 -2.56
CA ILE A 386 4.47 16.57 -2.05
C ILE A 386 4.78 18.06 -2.09
N GLY A 387 5.41 18.57 -1.03
CA GLY A 387 5.83 19.96 -0.89
C GLY A 387 5.56 20.49 0.52
N SER A 388 6.06 21.68 0.80
CA SER A 388 5.81 22.41 2.06
C SER A 388 5.12 23.73 1.75
N GLY A 389 4.22 24.19 2.62
CA GLY A 389 3.48 25.44 2.41
C GLY A 389 2.70 25.46 1.09
N ASP A 390 2.85 26.55 0.33
CA ASP A 390 2.15 26.82 -0.93
C ASP A 390 2.71 26.04 -2.13
N ASP A 391 3.90 25.43 -2.01
CA ASP A 391 4.54 24.64 -3.07
C ASP A 391 4.03 23.18 -3.16
N LYS A 392 2.90 22.86 -2.51
CA LYS A 392 2.32 21.52 -2.56
C LYS A 392 1.73 21.24 -3.95
N LYS A 393 2.35 20.31 -4.67
CA LYS A 393 1.83 19.79 -5.96
C LYS A 393 1.35 18.36 -5.81
N LEU A 394 0.22 18.05 -6.46
CA LEU A 394 -0.24 16.67 -6.63
C LEU A 394 0.78 15.91 -7.48
N THR A 395 1.33 14.85 -6.94
CA THR A 395 2.32 14.03 -7.63
C THR A 395 2.00 12.55 -7.48
N VAL A 396 2.50 11.79 -8.44
CA VAL A 396 2.36 10.34 -8.49
C VAL A 396 3.70 9.73 -8.17
N ILE A 397 3.74 8.93 -7.10
CA ILE A 397 4.94 8.26 -6.61
C ILE A 397 4.75 6.76 -6.81
N GLY A 398 5.75 6.12 -7.40
CA GLY A 398 5.78 4.67 -7.49
C GLY A 398 6.79 4.18 -8.51
N ASP A 399 7.12 2.90 -8.43
CA ASP A 399 8.00 2.26 -9.41
C ASP A 399 7.40 2.30 -10.82
N VAL A 400 6.07 2.41 -10.93
CA VAL A 400 5.35 2.56 -12.21
C VAL A 400 5.85 3.75 -13.02
N VAL A 401 6.14 4.89 -12.37
CA VAL A 401 6.67 6.09 -13.04
C VAL A 401 8.06 5.82 -13.62
N ASN A 402 8.92 5.17 -12.83
CA ASN A 402 10.27 4.80 -13.26
C ASN A 402 10.25 3.76 -14.38
N ILE A 403 9.35 2.78 -14.31
CA ILE A 403 9.18 1.76 -15.36
C ILE A 403 8.71 2.41 -16.64
N ALA A 404 7.71 3.30 -16.61
CA ALA A 404 7.21 4.00 -17.80
C ALA A 404 8.32 4.82 -18.49
N SER A 405 9.11 5.58 -17.72
CA SER A 405 10.26 6.33 -18.25
C SER A 405 11.33 5.40 -18.83
N ARG A 406 11.61 4.25 -18.21
CA ARG A 406 12.56 3.27 -18.75
C ARG A 406 12.06 2.62 -20.03
N ILE A 407 10.75 2.34 -20.13
CA ILE A 407 10.13 1.82 -21.35
C ILE A 407 10.27 2.82 -22.49
N GLU A 408 10.00 4.11 -22.23
CA GLU A 408 10.23 5.18 -23.20
C GLU A 408 11.70 5.11 -23.69
N SER A 409 12.66 5.15 -22.76
CA SER A 409 14.08 5.16 -23.14
C SER A 409 14.53 3.91 -23.92
N THR A 410 13.83 2.79 -23.74
CA THR A 410 14.12 1.52 -24.43
C THR A 410 13.79 1.60 -25.93
N ASN A 411 12.87 2.49 -26.34
CA ASN A 411 12.62 2.76 -27.75
C ASN A 411 13.90 3.16 -28.50
N LYS A 412 14.87 3.79 -27.81
CA LYS A 412 16.16 4.14 -28.42
C LYS A 412 16.93 2.94 -28.90
N ASP A 413 17.07 1.95 -28.02
CA ASP A 413 17.89 0.76 -28.26
C ASP A 413 17.14 -0.23 -29.17
N ALA A 414 15.80 -0.22 -29.14
CA ALA A 414 14.95 -1.09 -29.94
C ALA A 414 14.61 -0.55 -31.34
N GLY A 415 14.82 0.75 -31.60
CA GLY A 415 14.46 1.37 -32.88
C GLY A 415 12.97 1.65 -33.07
N THR A 416 12.17 1.52 -32.01
CA THR A 416 10.70 1.67 -32.01
C THR A 416 10.27 3.10 -31.67
N ARG A 417 8.97 3.41 -31.82
CA ARG A 417 8.39 4.72 -31.42
C ARG A 417 7.43 4.63 -30.23
N LEU A 418 6.71 3.53 -30.07
CA LEU A 418 5.71 3.34 -29.02
C LEU A 418 5.82 1.94 -28.40
N LEU A 419 6.23 1.87 -27.14
CA LEU A 419 6.30 0.63 -26.38
C LEU A 419 5.34 0.65 -25.18
N ILE A 420 4.67 -0.47 -24.96
CA ILE A 420 3.87 -0.71 -23.75
C ILE A 420 4.41 -1.89 -22.95
N SER A 421 4.26 -1.85 -21.63
CA SER A 421 4.58 -2.98 -20.76
C SER A 421 3.66 -4.19 -21.01
N GLU A 422 4.15 -5.40 -20.72
CA GLU A 422 3.33 -6.64 -20.69
C GLU A 422 2.09 -6.52 -19.80
N ASN A 423 2.18 -5.82 -18.67
CA ASN A 423 1.04 -5.59 -17.78
C ASN A 423 -0.10 -4.84 -18.48
N ALA A 424 0.24 -3.76 -19.22
CA ALA A 424 -0.72 -3.00 -19.99
C ALA A 424 -1.27 -3.84 -21.14
N TYR A 425 -0.39 -4.51 -21.90
CA TYR A 425 -0.76 -5.36 -23.02
C TYR A 425 -1.78 -6.44 -22.62
N ASN A 426 -1.52 -7.20 -21.55
CA ASN A 426 -2.39 -8.29 -21.12
C ASN A 426 -3.82 -7.86 -20.80
N GLN A 427 -4.03 -6.60 -20.40
CA GLN A 427 -5.36 -6.05 -20.09
C GLN A 427 -6.15 -5.62 -21.34
N VAL A 428 -5.48 -5.40 -22.48
CA VAL A 428 -6.10 -4.83 -23.68
C VAL A 428 -5.75 -5.56 -24.99
N LYS A 429 -5.05 -6.70 -24.92
CA LYS A 429 -4.50 -7.44 -26.07
C LYS A 429 -5.48 -7.64 -27.23
N ASP A 430 -6.75 -7.89 -26.92
CA ASP A 430 -7.77 -8.20 -27.94
C ASP A 430 -8.15 -6.96 -28.78
N SER A 431 -7.76 -5.78 -28.32
CA SER A 431 -8.06 -4.48 -28.91
C SER A 431 -6.88 -3.83 -29.64
N LEU A 432 -5.69 -4.45 -29.61
CA LEU A 432 -4.45 -3.88 -30.16
C LEU A 432 -4.00 -4.60 -31.43
N GLU A 433 -3.28 -3.86 -32.27
CA GLU A 433 -2.44 -4.37 -33.35
C GLU A 433 -0.97 -4.13 -32.95
N ILE A 434 -0.19 -5.22 -32.88
CA ILE A 434 1.20 -5.24 -32.40
C ILE A 434 2.11 -5.60 -33.56
N ASP A 435 3.26 -4.92 -33.68
CA ASP A 435 4.29 -5.28 -34.67
C ASP A 435 5.21 -6.37 -34.10
N ASN A 436 5.77 -6.11 -32.92
CA ASN A 436 6.79 -6.94 -32.33
C ASN A 436 6.74 -6.92 -30.80
N HIS A 437 7.48 -7.83 -30.16
CA HIS A 437 7.71 -7.84 -28.73
C HIS A 437 9.18 -8.05 -28.39
N LEU A 438 9.61 -7.44 -27.28
CA LEU A 438 11.01 -7.41 -26.84
C LEU A 438 11.07 -7.94 -25.42
N ARG A 439 11.95 -8.90 -25.15
CA ARG A 439 12.19 -9.41 -23.79
C ARG A 439 13.60 -9.04 -23.32
N LEU A 440 13.68 -8.08 -22.40
CA LEU A 440 14.95 -7.49 -21.97
C LEU A 440 14.91 -7.05 -20.50
N LYS A 441 16.07 -6.72 -19.95
CA LYS A 441 16.16 -6.07 -18.63
C LYS A 441 16.11 -4.57 -18.81
N LEU A 442 15.16 -3.90 -18.16
CA LEU A 442 15.18 -2.44 -18.12
C LEU A 442 16.44 -1.99 -17.38
N ARG A 443 17.02 -0.86 -17.79
CA ARG A 443 18.20 -0.30 -17.12
C ARG A 443 17.94 -0.15 -15.61
N GLY A 444 18.84 -0.70 -14.80
CA GLY A 444 18.73 -0.69 -13.34
C GLY A 444 17.74 -1.70 -12.73
N THR A 445 17.24 -2.67 -13.49
CA THR A 445 16.39 -3.77 -12.99
C THR A 445 17.06 -5.13 -13.13
N SER A 446 16.77 -6.05 -12.20
CA SER A 446 17.29 -7.42 -12.22
C SER A 446 16.45 -8.37 -13.09
N ASN A 447 15.14 -8.10 -13.19
CA ASN A 447 14.15 -8.97 -13.81
C ASN A 447 13.98 -8.65 -15.30
N LEU A 448 13.74 -9.67 -16.10
CA LEU A 448 13.32 -9.51 -17.50
C LEU A 448 11.87 -9.00 -17.54
N ILE A 449 11.60 -8.04 -18.42
CA ILE A 449 10.27 -7.58 -18.77
C ILE A 449 10.03 -7.82 -20.26
N THR A 450 8.79 -8.12 -20.63
CA THR A 450 8.34 -8.12 -22.03
C THR A 450 7.71 -6.77 -22.35
N LEU A 451 8.12 -6.16 -23.44
CA LEU A 451 7.54 -4.93 -24.00
C LEU A 451 6.93 -5.25 -25.37
N TYR A 452 5.87 -4.53 -25.73
CA TYR A 452 5.15 -4.72 -26.98
C TYR A 452 5.15 -3.41 -27.77
N GLU A 453 5.51 -3.49 -29.06
CA GLU A 453 5.42 -2.38 -29.99
C GLU A 453 4.01 -2.28 -30.56
N VAL A 454 3.34 -1.18 -30.29
CA VAL A 454 1.95 -0.97 -30.73
C VAL A 454 1.93 -0.17 -32.03
N ILE A 455 1.24 -0.71 -33.04
CA ILE A 455 1.01 -0.02 -34.31
C ILE A 455 -0.30 0.75 -34.26
N ASN A 456 -1.39 0.07 -33.89
CA ASN A 456 -2.73 0.64 -33.96
C ASN A 456 -3.72 0.01 -32.97
N LEU A 457 -4.90 0.63 -32.86
CA LEU A 457 -6.07 0.05 -32.22
C LEU A 457 -6.98 -0.59 -33.25
N LYS A 458 -7.61 -1.71 -32.89
CA LYS A 458 -8.69 -2.28 -33.70
C LYS A 458 -9.89 -1.32 -33.72
N LYS A 459 -10.65 -1.36 -34.82
CA LYS A 459 -11.82 -0.47 -35.02
C LYS A 459 -12.87 -0.63 -33.92
N ASN A 460 -13.54 0.46 -33.56
CA ASN A 460 -14.67 0.53 -32.61
C ASN A 460 -14.38 0.08 -31.17
N VAL A 461 -13.12 0.07 -30.76
CA VAL A 461 -12.72 -0.32 -29.39
C VAL A 461 -13.00 0.79 -28.37
N LEU A 462 -12.76 2.05 -28.74
CA LEU A 462 -12.85 3.18 -27.81
C LEU A 462 -14.29 3.67 -27.69
N LYS A 463 -14.78 3.76 -26.45
CA LYS A 463 -16.03 4.46 -26.15
C LYS A 463 -15.75 5.97 -26.17
N GLU A 464 -16.69 6.77 -26.65
CA GLU A 464 -16.55 8.22 -26.71
C GLU A 464 -16.11 8.79 -25.35
N PHE A 465 -15.07 9.64 -25.38
CA PHE A 465 -14.69 10.46 -24.25
C PHE A 465 -15.66 11.62 -24.15
N ARG A 466 -16.84 11.40 -23.55
CA ARG A 466 -17.62 12.51 -23.03
C ARG A 466 -17.23 12.64 -21.58
N ASP A 467 -16.68 13.79 -21.19
CA ASP A 467 -16.53 14.15 -19.80
C ASP A 467 -17.93 14.33 -19.22
N VAL A 468 -18.59 13.22 -18.88
CA VAL A 468 -19.98 13.26 -18.40
C VAL A 468 -19.93 13.63 -16.93
N ASN A 469 -19.66 14.91 -16.65
CA ASN A 469 -19.98 15.49 -15.35
C ASN A 469 -21.48 15.41 -15.08
N HIS A 470 -22.32 15.21 -16.11
CA HIS A 470 -23.76 15.14 -16.00
C HIS A 470 -24.34 13.88 -16.65
N LYS A 471 -25.20 13.14 -15.94
CA LYS A 471 -25.98 12.03 -16.52
C LYS A 471 -27.47 12.30 -16.40
N ILE A 472 -28.23 11.84 -17.38
CA ILE A 472 -29.69 11.79 -17.27
C ILE A 472 -30.07 10.39 -16.83
N ILE A 473 -30.67 10.26 -15.65
CA ILE A 473 -31.12 8.97 -15.10
C ILE A 473 -32.58 9.13 -14.70
N LYS A 474 -33.45 8.30 -15.29
CA LYS A 474 -34.91 8.37 -15.12
C LYS A 474 -35.47 9.79 -15.34
N GLY A 475 -35.00 10.49 -16.38
CA GLY A 475 -35.45 11.84 -16.75
C GLY A 475 -34.92 12.99 -15.88
N LYS A 476 -34.08 12.70 -14.88
CA LYS A 476 -33.47 13.71 -13.99
C LYS A 476 -32.00 13.90 -14.32
N LYS A 477 -31.49 15.13 -14.25
CA LYS A 477 -30.06 15.46 -14.39
C LYS A 477 -29.33 15.17 -13.08
N TRP A 478 -28.21 14.46 -13.18
CA TRP A 478 -27.35 14.05 -12.07
C TRP A 478 -25.94 14.51 -12.33
N THR A 479 -25.30 15.10 -11.32
CA THR A 479 -23.95 15.64 -11.43
C THR A 479 -22.97 14.73 -10.70
N ARG A 480 -21.85 14.40 -11.35
CA ARG A 480 -20.78 13.57 -10.82
C ARG A 480 -20.03 14.35 -9.74
N THR A 481 -19.79 13.72 -8.59
CA THR A 481 -19.07 14.32 -7.47
C THR A 481 -17.73 13.61 -7.24
N LEU A 482 -17.59 12.86 -6.15
CA LEU A 482 -16.37 12.15 -5.78
C LEU A 482 -16.46 10.65 -6.14
N PRO A 483 -15.33 9.97 -6.41
CA PRO A 483 -15.29 8.51 -6.47
C PRO A 483 -15.77 7.89 -5.15
N ILE A 484 -16.48 6.77 -5.19
CA ILE A 484 -16.96 6.10 -3.97
C ILE A 484 -15.81 5.62 -3.07
N GLY A 485 -14.65 5.32 -3.64
CA GLY A 485 -13.43 4.94 -2.90
C GLY A 485 -12.83 6.10 -2.08
N GLU A 486 -13.24 7.34 -2.36
CA GLU A 486 -12.81 8.53 -1.64
C GLU A 486 -13.71 8.92 -0.45
N LEU A 487 -14.80 8.19 -0.22
CA LEU A 487 -15.74 8.36 0.88
C LEU A 487 -15.88 7.03 1.65
N LYS A 488 -15.25 6.96 2.82
CA LYS A 488 -15.27 5.77 3.69
C LYS A 488 -16.57 5.69 4.49
N GLU A 489 -16.85 4.49 5.00
CA GLU A 489 -17.96 4.23 5.91
C GLU A 489 -17.87 5.12 7.17
N GLY A 490 -18.95 5.83 7.49
CA GLY A 490 -19.06 6.83 8.55
C GLY A 490 -18.41 8.19 8.26
N GLU A 491 -17.87 8.42 7.07
CA GLU A 491 -17.14 9.65 6.72
C GLU A 491 -18.07 10.73 6.17
N LYS A 492 -17.84 11.99 6.56
CA LYS A 492 -18.44 13.22 6.00
C LYS A 492 -17.39 13.92 5.16
N LYS A 493 -17.63 14.12 3.86
CA LYS A 493 -16.70 14.81 2.96
C LYS A 493 -17.36 15.98 2.25
N LYS A 494 -16.68 17.13 2.24
CA LYS A 494 -17.14 18.31 1.52
C LYS A 494 -16.82 18.17 0.04
N PHE A 495 -17.80 18.47 -0.81
CA PHE A 495 -17.62 18.64 -2.24
C PHE A 495 -18.02 20.07 -2.61
N LYS A 496 -17.15 20.74 -3.38
CA LYS A 496 -17.37 22.10 -3.85
C LYS A 496 -17.31 22.10 -5.37
N SER A 497 -18.33 22.69 -5.99
CA SER A 497 -18.38 22.95 -7.43
C SER A 497 -19.11 24.27 -7.63
N ASN A 498 -18.53 25.15 -8.45
CA ASN A 498 -18.97 26.53 -8.61
C ASN A 498 -19.19 27.23 -7.25
N ASP A 499 -20.34 27.87 -7.04
CA ASP A 499 -20.73 28.55 -5.79
C ASP A 499 -21.53 27.66 -4.83
N VAL A 500 -21.65 26.36 -5.10
CA VAL A 500 -22.42 25.42 -4.29
C VAL A 500 -21.49 24.49 -3.51
N GLU A 501 -21.68 24.46 -2.18
CA GLU A 501 -20.98 23.55 -1.28
C GLU A 501 -21.96 22.51 -0.73
N ILE A 502 -21.63 21.23 -0.90
CA ILE A 502 -22.42 20.12 -0.39
C ILE A 502 -21.57 19.19 0.47
N PHE A 503 -22.22 18.48 1.38
CA PHE A 503 -21.64 17.35 2.11
C PHE A 503 -22.11 16.03 1.54
N LEU A 504 -21.19 15.06 1.46
CA LEU A 504 -21.47 13.67 1.17
C LEU A 504 -21.16 12.84 2.42
N ILE A 505 -22.07 11.95 2.80
CA ILE A 505 -21.91 11.01 3.91
C ILE A 505 -22.15 9.60 3.41
N ARG A 506 -21.26 8.68 3.78
CA ARG A 506 -21.48 7.25 3.57
C ARG A 506 -21.71 6.57 4.90
N LYS A 507 -22.86 5.94 5.06
CA LYS A 507 -23.13 4.98 6.13
C LYS A 507 -23.72 3.75 5.41
N ASP A 508 -24.98 3.40 5.65
CA ASP A 508 -25.62 2.31 4.90
C ASP A 508 -25.91 2.65 3.41
N ASN A 509 -26.09 3.95 3.13
CA ASN A 509 -26.28 4.53 1.80
C ASN A 509 -25.46 5.82 1.68
N ILE A 510 -25.47 6.42 0.50
CA ILE A 510 -24.89 7.75 0.28
C ILE A 510 -25.97 8.81 0.54
N TYR A 511 -25.65 9.75 1.40
CA TYR A 511 -26.49 10.91 1.70
C TYR A 511 -25.75 12.18 1.29
N ALA A 512 -26.49 13.15 0.74
CA ALA A 512 -25.94 14.45 0.41
C ALA A 512 -26.85 15.57 0.93
N PHE A 513 -26.28 16.70 1.32
CA PHE A 513 -27.03 17.89 1.76
C PHE A 513 -26.20 19.16 1.59
N ASN A 514 -26.85 20.32 1.58
CA ASN A 514 -26.15 21.61 1.47
C ASN A 514 -25.29 21.91 2.71
N ASN A 515 -24.11 22.48 2.50
CA ASN A 515 -23.24 22.95 3.56
C ASN A 515 -23.70 24.31 4.13
N ILE A 516 -24.99 24.48 4.39
CA ILE A 516 -25.55 25.71 4.94
C ILE A 516 -26.55 25.32 6.02
N CYS A 517 -26.38 25.92 7.20
CA CYS A 517 -27.32 25.76 8.29
C CYS A 517 -28.63 26.49 7.98
N PRO A 518 -29.80 25.83 7.99
CA PRO A 518 -31.09 26.48 7.69
C PRO A 518 -31.42 27.65 8.62
N HIS A 519 -30.98 27.59 9.87
CA HIS A 519 -31.19 28.67 10.84
C HIS A 519 -30.33 29.91 10.53
N MET A 520 -29.00 29.84 10.74
CA MET A 520 -28.12 31.02 10.62
C MET A 520 -27.58 31.28 9.21
N HIS A 521 -27.85 30.41 8.24
CA HIS A 521 -27.29 30.49 6.87
C HIS A 521 -25.75 30.48 6.85
N LEU A 522 -25.13 29.82 7.85
CA LEU A 522 -23.68 29.67 8.00
C LEU A 522 -23.21 28.25 7.67
N PRO A 523 -21.93 28.05 7.28
CA PRO A 523 -21.41 26.74 6.90
C PRO A 523 -21.40 25.70 8.02
N LEU A 524 -21.85 24.48 7.74
CA LEU A 524 -21.86 23.35 8.68
C LEU A 524 -20.52 22.60 8.75
N ASP A 525 -19.42 23.26 8.36
CA ASP A 525 -18.08 22.67 8.22
C ASP A 525 -17.63 21.94 9.48
N LEU A 526 -17.68 22.64 10.62
CA LEU A 526 -17.28 22.15 11.93
C LEU A 526 -18.35 21.29 12.63
N GLY A 527 -19.51 21.10 12.01
CA GLY A 527 -20.60 20.32 12.56
C GLY A 527 -20.24 18.84 12.70
N GLN A 528 -20.44 18.28 13.89
CA GLN A 528 -20.13 16.88 14.17
C GLN A 528 -21.30 15.98 13.79
N LEU A 529 -20.99 14.83 13.19
CA LEU A 529 -21.97 13.76 13.01
C LEU A 529 -22.15 13.02 14.34
N THR A 530 -23.39 12.74 14.70
CA THR A 530 -23.71 11.96 15.90
C THR A 530 -24.02 10.51 15.55
N GLU A 531 -24.01 9.64 16.56
CA GLU A 531 -24.46 8.24 16.42
C GLU A 531 -25.94 8.13 16.02
N LYS A 532 -26.74 9.19 16.26
CA LYS A 532 -28.18 9.27 15.96
C LYS A 532 -28.48 9.74 14.53
N GLU A 533 -27.49 9.74 13.64
CA GLU A 533 -27.66 10.05 12.22
C GLU A 533 -28.04 11.51 11.95
N THR A 534 -27.51 12.39 12.79
CA THR A 534 -27.71 13.82 12.72
C THR A 534 -26.39 14.57 12.57
N ILE A 535 -26.48 15.82 12.15
CA ILE A 535 -25.41 16.80 12.19
C ILE A 535 -25.77 17.90 13.20
N LEU A 536 -24.85 18.16 14.13
CA LEU A 536 -24.95 19.27 15.07
C LEU A 536 -24.40 20.54 14.41
N CYS A 537 -25.15 21.64 14.46
CA CYS A 537 -24.64 22.93 14.04
C CYS A 537 -23.56 23.42 15.03
N PRO A 538 -22.39 23.89 14.55
CA PRO A 538 -21.32 24.34 15.43
C PRO A 538 -21.59 25.71 16.08
N PHE A 539 -22.56 26.47 15.59
CA PHE A 539 -22.83 27.85 16.03
C PHE A 539 -23.98 27.95 17.03
N HIS A 540 -24.90 26.99 16.98
CA HIS A 540 -26.06 26.91 17.87
C HIS A 540 -26.41 25.43 18.03
N ASN A 541 -26.94 25.04 19.19
CA ASN A 541 -27.25 23.64 19.52
C ASN A 541 -28.45 23.07 18.72
N SER A 542 -28.60 23.42 17.45
CA SER A 542 -29.54 22.76 16.54
C SER A 542 -28.93 21.49 15.97
N GLU A 543 -29.77 20.48 15.81
CA GLU A 543 -29.41 19.15 15.35
C GLU A 543 -30.35 18.75 14.21
N PHE A 544 -29.79 18.36 13.07
CA PHE A 544 -30.54 18.04 11.85
C PHE A 544 -30.28 16.61 11.41
N SER A 545 -31.31 15.88 11.00
CA SER A 545 -31.17 14.57 10.37
C SER A 545 -30.56 14.72 8.97
N TYR A 546 -29.37 14.14 8.74
CA TYR A 546 -28.78 14.15 7.39
C TYR A 546 -29.40 13.10 6.46
N LYS A 547 -30.30 12.23 6.97
CA LYS A 547 -31.05 11.26 6.15
C LYS A 547 -32.36 11.84 5.61
N THR A 548 -33.09 12.56 6.45
CA THR A 548 -34.45 13.04 6.15
C THR A 548 -34.57 14.55 6.02
N GLY A 549 -33.61 15.30 6.57
CA GLY A 549 -33.67 16.77 6.66
C GLY A 549 -34.34 17.27 7.94
N ASP A 550 -35.03 16.39 8.68
CA ASP A 550 -35.82 16.79 9.86
C ASP A 550 -34.98 17.45 10.94
N VAL A 551 -35.55 18.47 11.58
CA VAL A 551 -35.00 19.10 12.77
C VAL A 551 -35.22 18.18 13.97
N LYS A 552 -34.15 17.81 14.68
CA LYS A 552 -34.22 17.03 15.92
C LYS A 552 -34.09 17.92 17.16
N LEU A 553 -33.25 18.94 17.07
CA LEU A 553 -33.15 20.02 18.05
C LEU A 553 -33.05 21.34 17.30
N TRP A 554 -33.66 22.37 17.85
CA TRP A 554 -33.54 23.75 17.38
C TRP A 554 -33.07 24.61 18.54
N VAL A 555 -31.82 25.08 18.46
CA VAL A 555 -31.17 25.89 19.51
C VAL A 555 -31.24 25.21 20.89
N GLY A 556 -31.06 23.89 20.92
CA GLY A 556 -31.07 23.08 22.15
C GLY A 556 -32.45 22.64 22.66
N SER A 557 -33.54 23.09 22.05
CA SER A 557 -34.91 22.72 22.40
C SER A 557 -35.53 21.79 21.36
N LYS A 558 -36.57 21.02 21.73
CA LYS A 558 -37.30 20.21 20.77
C LYS A 558 -38.16 21.11 19.86
N PRO A 559 -38.34 20.76 18.58
CA PRO A 559 -39.16 21.56 17.66
C PRO A 559 -40.59 21.82 18.17
N ASP A 560 -41.20 20.86 18.87
CA ASP A 560 -42.57 20.98 19.41
C ASP A 560 -42.71 22.02 20.52
N ASP A 561 -41.59 22.40 21.16
CA ASP A 561 -41.55 23.31 22.30
C ASP A 561 -41.31 24.78 21.88
N ILE A 562 -41.21 25.06 20.57
CA ILE A 562 -40.78 26.35 20.02
C ILE A 562 -41.87 26.92 19.10
N GLN A 563 -42.21 28.19 19.29
CA GLN A 563 -43.20 28.89 18.46
C GLN A 563 -42.66 29.32 17.08
N GLU A 564 -41.34 29.38 16.93
CA GLU A 564 -40.64 29.74 15.69
C GLU A 564 -40.66 28.59 14.67
N LYS A 565 -40.76 28.96 13.39
CA LYS A 565 -40.73 28.00 12.28
C LYS A 565 -39.34 27.37 12.15
N CYS A 566 -39.23 26.10 12.51
CA CYS A 566 -38.01 25.31 12.34
C CYS A 566 -37.83 24.90 10.87
N GLU A 567 -36.78 25.37 10.20
CA GLU A 567 -36.50 25.02 8.81
C GLU A 567 -35.65 23.72 8.70
N PRO A 568 -36.05 22.75 7.85
CA PRO A 568 -35.32 21.51 7.69
C PRO A 568 -34.03 21.70 6.89
N LEU A 569 -33.12 20.75 7.04
CA LEU A 569 -31.88 20.67 6.25
C LEU A 569 -32.20 20.20 4.81
N GLU A 570 -31.70 20.94 3.81
CA GLU A 570 -31.91 20.60 2.40
C GLU A 570 -31.09 19.36 2.01
N ILE A 571 -31.78 18.21 1.90
CA ILE A 571 -31.21 16.94 1.44
C ILE A 571 -31.20 16.87 -0.08
N ILE A 572 -30.08 16.40 -0.62
CA ILE A 572 -29.86 16.19 -2.06
C ILE A 572 -29.86 14.68 -2.32
N PRO A 573 -30.69 14.17 -3.26
CA PRO A 573 -30.63 12.77 -3.64
C PRO A 573 -29.25 12.39 -4.18
N ALA A 574 -28.68 11.31 -3.66
CA ALA A 574 -27.36 10.81 -4.05
C ALA A 574 -27.42 9.31 -4.38
N ILE A 575 -26.67 8.89 -5.39
CA ILE A 575 -26.61 7.49 -5.85
C ILE A 575 -25.19 7.08 -6.22
N GLU A 576 -24.91 5.79 -6.12
CA GLU A 576 -23.67 5.19 -6.61
C GLU A 576 -23.86 4.60 -8.00
N ILE A 577 -23.06 5.06 -8.98
CA ILE A 577 -23.02 4.48 -10.33
C ILE A 577 -21.58 4.50 -10.82
N GLU A 578 -21.12 3.35 -11.34
CA GLU A 578 -19.79 3.19 -11.96
C GLU A 578 -18.63 3.65 -11.05
N SER A 579 -18.72 3.36 -9.74
CA SER A 579 -17.73 3.74 -8.74
C SER A 579 -17.62 5.26 -8.47
N TYR A 580 -18.61 6.06 -8.88
CA TYR A 580 -18.74 7.47 -8.51
C TYR A 580 -20.04 7.74 -7.76
N ILE A 581 -20.00 8.78 -6.94
CA ILE A 581 -21.17 9.37 -6.30
C ILE A 581 -21.77 10.41 -7.24
N TRP A 582 -23.06 10.29 -7.51
CA TRP A 582 -23.83 11.22 -8.33
C TRP A 582 -24.89 11.88 -7.47
N VAL A 583 -25.08 13.18 -7.62
CA VAL A 583 -26.10 13.93 -6.89
C VAL A 583 -27.08 14.59 -7.83
N GLN A 584 -28.35 14.64 -7.45
CA GLN A 584 -29.42 15.24 -8.25
C GLN A 584 -29.49 16.76 -8.01
N LYS A 585 -28.38 17.47 -8.24
CA LYS A 585 -28.26 18.92 -8.12
C LYS A 585 -27.37 19.45 -9.24
N ASP A 586 -27.76 20.57 -9.85
CA ASP A 586 -26.87 21.26 -10.79
C ASP A 586 -25.75 21.91 -9.96
N LEU A 587 -24.51 21.50 -10.22
CA LEU A 587 -23.34 21.85 -9.41
C LEU A 587 -22.29 22.55 -10.25
#